data_AF-A0A973IJN2-F1
#
_entry.id   AF-A0A973IJN2-F1
#
_cell.length_a   1.000
_cell.length_b   1.000
_cell.length_c   1.000
_cell.angle_alpha   90.00
_cell.angle_beta   90.00
_cell.angle_gamma   90.00
#
_symmetry.space_group_name_H-M   'P 1'
#
loop_
_entity.id
_entity.type
_entity.pdbx_description
1 polymer ?
#
loop_
_entity_poly.entity_id
_entity_poly.type
_entity_poly.pdbx_seq_one_letter_code
_entity_poly.pdbx_strand_id
1 'polypeptide(L)'
;ALTDWLDGLRSEAEGRLLIVGDLNAYRMEDPVQHLVSAGYVDLTATASDDFHYSHVYFGAGGTLDHAFASPRLADQVRSASILNVNAGQPRDLRMEPSWLGSSDHDPVLVDVRFIQSSTSD
;
A
#
# COMPACT_ATOMS: atom_id res chain seq x y z
N ALA A 1 7.40 13.14 15.05
CA ALA A 1 6.20 13.92 14.66
C ALA A 1 5.16 13.04 13.98
N LEU A 2 5.43 12.51 12.77
CA LEU A 2 4.50 11.60 12.09
C LEU A 2 4.31 10.29 12.87
N THR A 3 5.41 9.61 13.24
CA THR A 3 5.35 8.38 14.04
C THR A 3 4.67 8.56 15.38
N ASP A 4 4.96 9.65 16.09
CA ASP A 4 4.29 9.96 17.36
C ASP A 4 2.76 10.12 17.20
N TRP A 5 2.32 10.75 16.10
CA TRP A 5 0.90 10.86 15.79
C TRP A 5 0.28 9.50 15.42
N LEU A 6 1.00 8.69 14.64
CA LEU A 6 0.59 7.34 14.28
C LEU A 6 0.50 6.41 15.50
N ASP A 7 1.36 6.58 16.50
CA ASP A 7 1.33 5.83 17.75
C ASP A 7 0.07 6.14 18.58
N GLY A 8 -0.35 7.42 18.59
CA GLY A 8 -1.64 7.82 19.17
C GLY A 8 -2.82 7.11 18.52
N LEU A 9 -2.90 7.18 17.17
CA LEU A 9 -3.95 6.49 16.41
C LEU A 9 -3.89 4.97 16.59
N ARG A 10 -2.69 4.39 16.63
CA ARG A 10 -2.50 2.96 16.83
C ARG A 10 -3.03 2.53 18.21
N SER A 11 -2.85 3.34 19.25
CA SER A 11 -3.43 3.08 20.57
C SER A 11 -4.96 3.09 20.53
N GLU A 12 -5.56 4.08 19.85
CA GLU A 12 -7.02 4.18 19.69
C GLU A 12 -7.61 3.03 18.86
N ALA A 13 -6.85 2.52 17.89
CA ALA A 13 -7.23 1.41 17.01
C ALA A 13 -6.85 0.02 17.55
N GLU A 14 -6.65 -0.13 18.86
CA GLU A 14 -6.26 -1.40 19.52
C GLU A 14 -5.00 -2.07 18.91
N GLY A 15 -4.07 -1.24 18.45
CA GLY A 15 -2.83 -1.69 17.83
C GLY A 15 -2.95 -2.06 16.35
N ARG A 16 -4.11 -1.87 15.70
CA ARG A 16 -4.38 -2.23 14.31
C ARG A 16 -4.51 -0.99 13.42
N LEU A 17 -3.41 -0.60 12.78
CA LEU A 17 -3.35 0.53 11.86
C LEU A 17 -2.99 0.07 10.44
N LEU A 18 -3.71 0.58 9.45
CA LEU A 18 -3.35 0.53 8.03
C LEU A 18 -3.04 1.95 7.55
N ILE A 19 -1.87 2.15 6.95
CA ILE A 19 -1.46 3.37 6.28
C ILE A 19 -1.47 3.05 4.80
N VAL A 20 -2.24 3.77 4.00
CA VAL A 20 -2.31 3.55 2.55
C VAL A 20 -2.38 4.87 1.81
N GLY A 21 -1.64 4.97 0.71
CA GLY A 21 -1.70 6.11 -0.19
C GLY A 21 -0.38 6.38 -0.91
N ASP A 22 -0.44 7.39 -1.77
CA ASP A 22 0.73 7.97 -2.43
C ASP A 22 1.54 8.80 -1.42
N LEU A 23 2.75 8.33 -1.10
CA LEU A 23 3.68 9.05 -0.22
C LEU A 23 4.62 9.96 -1.00
N ASN A 24 4.57 9.96 -2.34
CA ASN A 24 5.48 10.65 -3.24
C ASN A 24 6.96 10.39 -2.90
N ALA A 25 7.25 9.17 -2.44
CA ALA A 25 8.58 8.74 -2.05
C ALA A 25 8.84 7.32 -2.55
N TYR A 26 9.98 7.11 -3.19
CA TYR A 26 10.39 5.77 -3.61
C TYR A 26 10.69 4.89 -2.39
N ARG A 27 10.54 3.57 -2.55
CA ARG A 27 10.64 2.59 -1.44
C ARG A 27 11.89 2.75 -0.57
N MET A 28 13.03 3.12 -1.15
CA MET A 28 14.30 3.26 -0.43
C MET A 28 14.57 4.67 0.12
N GLU A 29 13.66 5.61 -0.08
CA GLU A 29 13.81 6.97 0.44
C GLU A 29 13.45 7.06 1.93
N ASP A 30 14.02 8.07 2.58
CA ASP A 30 13.91 8.28 4.03
C ASP A 30 12.47 8.24 4.57
N PRO A 31 11.44 8.82 3.93
CA PRO A 31 10.07 8.76 4.46
C PRO A 31 9.54 7.34 4.59
N VAL A 32 9.83 6.48 3.62
CA VAL A 32 9.41 5.07 3.63
C VAL A 32 10.25 4.29 4.64
N GLN A 33 11.58 4.48 4.62
CA GLN A 33 12.48 3.79 5.54
C GLN A 33 12.21 4.18 7.00
N HIS A 34 11.72 5.39 7.26
CA HIS A 34 11.30 5.82 8.58
C HIS A 34 10.12 4.99 9.12
N LEU A 35 9.10 4.71 8.30
CA LEU A 35 7.96 3.87 8.69
C LEU A 35 8.39 2.41 8.93
N VAL A 36 9.24 1.87 8.06
CA VAL A 36 9.80 0.51 8.22
C VAL A 36 10.63 0.41 9.50
N SER A 37 11.47 1.41 9.78
CA SER A 37 12.29 1.47 11.00
C SER A 37 11.45 1.61 12.28
N ALA A 38 10.26 2.23 12.17
CA ALA A 38 9.28 2.30 13.25
C ALA A 38 8.50 0.98 13.47
N GLY A 39 8.79 -0.06 12.68
CA GLY A 39 8.23 -1.40 12.84
C GLY A 39 6.92 -1.64 12.10
N TYR A 40 6.54 -0.75 11.17
CA TYR A 40 5.44 -1.04 10.25
C TYR A 40 5.89 -2.03 9.17
N VAL A 41 4.99 -2.95 8.81
CA VAL A 41 5.21 -3.93 7.75
C VAL A 41 4.80 -3.32 6.41
N ASP A 42 5.73 -3.20 5.48
CA ASP A 42 5.47 -2.80 4.09
C ASP A 42 4.79 -3.94 3.33
N LEU A 43 3.47 -3.83 3.16
CA LEU A 43 2.66 -4.85 2.49
C LEU A 43 2.95 -4.90 0.98
N THR A 44 3.30 -3.77 0.38
CA THR A 44 3.62 -3.69 -1.06
C THR A 44 4.98 -4.28 -1.41
N ALA A 45 5.91 -4.33 -0.45
CA ALA A 45 7.19 -5.02 -0.62
C ALA A 45 7.07 -6.55 -0.54
N THR A 46 6.05 -7.04 0.17
CA THR A 46 5.79 -8.48 0.35
C THR A 46 4.90 -9.10 -0.72
N ALA A 47 4.42 -8.27 -1.65
CA ALA A 47 3.57 -8.68 -2.76
C ALA A 47 4.31 -9.68 -3.67
N SER A 48 3.60 -10.72 -4.13
CA SER A 48 4.17 -11.88 -4.85
C SER A 48 4.40 -11.66 -6.35
N ASP A 49 4.11 -10.46 -6.84
CA ASP A 49 4.06 -10.09 -8.25
C ASP A 49 5.44 -9.61 -8.74
N ASP A 50 5.79 -9.93 -9.99
CA ASP A 50 7.05 -9.48 -10.62
C ASP A 50 7.13 -7.95 -10.83
N PHE A 51 6.02 -7.23 -10.63
CA PHE A 51 5.90 -5.79 -10.87
C PHE A 51 5.62 -5.05 -9.57
N HIS A 52 6.64 -4.36 -9.05
CA HIS A 52 6.55 -3.61 -7.80
C HIS A 52 6.36 -2.09 -8.01
N TYR A 53 6.08 -1.62 -9.21
CA TYR A 53 5.89 -0.19 -9.46
C TYR A 53 4.42 0.19 -9.37
N SER A 54 4.15 1.39 -8.85
CA SER A 54 2.83 2.01 -8.90
C SER A 54 2.80 3.21 -9.85
N HIS A 55 3.96 3.71 -10.26
CA HIS A 55 4.08 4.87 -11.14
C HIS A 55 5.27 4.69 -12.11
N VAL A 56 5.16 5.26 -13.31
CA VAL A 56 6.21 5.26 -14.33
C VAL A 56 6.57 6.69 -14.72
N TYR A 57 7.81 7.09 -14.43
CA TYR A 57 8.36 8.40 -14.79
C TYR A 57 9.49 8.24 -15.80
N PHE A 58 9.35 8.83 -16.99
CA PHE A 58 10.30 8.70 -18.11
C PHE A 58 10.75 7.27 -18.42
N GLY A 59 9.82 6.31 -18.32
CA GLY A 59 10.10 4.89 -18.58
C GLY A 59 10.75 4.14 -17.41
N ALA A 60 11.02 4.81 -16.29
CA ALA A 60 11.45 4.17 -15.05
C ALA A 60 10.24 3.95 -14.13
N GLY A 61 9.95 2.68 -13.83
CA GLY A 61 8.93 2.29 -12.86
C GLY A 61 9.45 2.35 -11.43
N GLY A 62 8.64 2.83 -10.49
CA GLY A 62 8.90 2.67 -9.07
C GLY A 62 7.63 2.76 -8.21
N THR A 63 7.78 2.44 -6.93
CA THR A 63 6.68 2.46 -5.96
C THR A 63 6.58 3.83 -5.31
N LEU A 64 5.49 4.56 -5.54
CA LEU A 64 5.13 5.79 -4.83
C LEU A 64 3.90 5.58 -3.92
N ASP A 65 3.04 4.62 -4.30
CA ASP A 65 1.85 4.22 -3.57
C ASP A 65 2.19 3.02 -2.69
N HIS A 66 1.98 3.21 -1.39
CA HIS A 66 2.38 2.22 -0.40
C HIS A 66 1.18 1.80 0.44
N ALA A 67 1.30 0.60 1.00
CA ALA A 67 0.45 0.13 2.08
C ALA A 67 1.33 -0.42 3.20
N PHE A 68 1.20 0.14 4.39
CA PHE A 68 1.89 -0.32 5.60
C PHE A 68 0.87 -0.77 6.64
N ALA A 69 1.13 -1.91 7.28
CA ALA A 69 0.35 -2.36 8.43
C ALA A 69 1.18 -2.32 9.70
N SER A 70 0.55 -1.92 10.80
CA SER A 70 1.08 -2.26 12.13
C SER A 70 1.24 -3.79 12.26
N PRO A 71 2.20 -4.31 13.05
CA PRO A 71 2.44 -5.75 13.18
C PRO A 71 1.16 -6.56 13.49
N ARG A 72 0.30 -6.08 14.38
CA ARG A 72 -0.94 -6.76 14.76
C ARG A 72 -1.96 -6.84 13.61
N LEU A 73 -2.01 -5.83 12.74
CA LEU A 73 -2.88 -5.86 11.56
C LEU A 73 -2.24 -6.70 10.44
N ALA A 74 -0.92 -6.70 10.32
CA ALA A 74 -0.20 -7.49 9.31
C ALA A 74 -0.53 -8.98 9.42
N ASP A 75 -0.69 -9.53 10.64
CA ASP A 75 -1.13 -10.91 10.88
C ASP A 75 -2.53 -11.22 10.31
N GLN A 76 -3.33 -10.19 10.02
CA GLN A 76 -4.68 -10.29 9.47
C GLN A 76 -4.73 -9.99 7.96
N VAL A 77 -3.62 -9.57 7.37
CA VAL A 77 -3.51 -9.35 5.92
C VAL A 77 -3.31 -10.69 5.24
N ARG A 78 -4.16 -11.03 4.27
CA ARG A 78 -4.00 -12.25 3.48
C ARG A 78 -3.06 -12.05 2.30
N SER A 79 -3.21 -10.92 1.63
CA SER A 79 -2.43 -10.56 0.46
C SER A 79 -2.46 -9.05 0.27
N ALA A 80 -1.40 -8.54 -0.34
CA ALA A 80 -1.35 -7.21 -0.91
C ALA A 80 -0.69 -7.28 -2.28
N SER A 81 -1.12 -6.43 -3.20
CA SER A 81 -0.56 -6.34 -4.54
C SER A 81 -0.73 -4.94 -5.11
N ILE A 82 0.09 -4.62 -6.12
CA ILE A 82 -0.12 -3.45 -6.97
C ILE A 82 -0.76 -3.96 -8.25
N LEU A 83 -1.96 -3.49 -8.56
CA LEU A 83 -2.67 -3.93 -9.76
C LEU A 83 -2.24 -3.06 -10.94
N ASN A 84 -1.31 -3.55 -11.77
CA ASN A 84 -0.75 -2.80 -12.90
C ASN A 84 -1.71 -2.66 -14.09
N VAL A 85 -2.73 -1.81 -13.95
CA VAL A 85 -3.77 -1.55 -14.95
C VAL A 85 -3.71 -0.14 -15.54
N ASN A 86 -2.85 0.72 -15.00
CA ASN A 86 -2.81 2.16 -15.22
C ASN A 86 -1.42 2.67 -15.63
N ALA A 87 -0.42 2.66 -14.73
CA ALA A 87 0.81 3.44 -14.90
C ALA A 87 1.67 3.02 -16.10
N GLY A 88 1.60 1.75 -16.49
CA GLY A 88 2.29 1.22 -17.67
C GLY A 88 1.57 1.46 -18.99
N GLN A 89 0.33 1.97 -18.99
CA GLN A 89 -0.47 2.13 -20.19
C GLN A 89 -0.05 3.35 -21.02
N PRO A 90 -0.22 3.33 -22.35
CA PRO A 90 0.03 4.50 -23.20
C PRO A 90 -0.96 5.63 -22.88
N ARG A 91 -0.47 6.83 -22.55
CA ARG A 91 -1.31 7.97 -22.10
C ARG A 91 -2.39 8.41 -23.09
N ASP A 92 -2.12 8.30 -24.38
CA ASP A 92 -3.03 8.77 -25.44
C ASP A 92 -3.94 7.66 -26.00
N LEU A 93 -3.82 6.44 -25.47
CA LEU A 93 -4.64 5.32 -25.91
C LEU A 93 -5.86 5.19 -24.99
N ARG A 94 -7.04 5.52 -25.53
CA ARG A 94 -8.31 5.18 -24.86
C ARG A 94 -8.48 3.67 -24.83
N MET A 95 -8.50 3.12 -23.62
CA MET A 95 -8.67 1.69 -23.39
C MET A 95 -10.12 1.39 -23.01
N GLU A 96 -10.61 0.23 -23.45
CA GLU A 96 -11.86 -0.34 -22.97
C GLU A 96 -11.54 -1.55 -22.08
N PRO A 97 -12.17 -1.67 -20.89
CA PRO A 97 -13.12 -0.72 -20.31
C PRO A 97 -12.44 0.58 -19.84
N SER A 98 -13.24 1.66 -19.73
CA SER A 98 -12.79 3.04 -19.43
C SER A 98 -12.02 3.23 -18.11
N TRP A 99 -11.96 2.23 -17.24
CA TRP A 99 -11.17 2.27 -16.01
C TRP A 99 -9.71 1.83 -16.21
N LEU A 100 -9.37 1.17 -17.33
CA LEU A 100 -7.98 0.87 -17.70
C LEU A 100 -7.26 2.15 -18.15
N GLY A 101 -6.05 2.38 -17.67
CA GLY A 101 -5.29 3.59 -18.01
C GLY A 101 -5.98 4.89 -17.56
N SER A 102 -6.86 4.81 -16.56
CA SER A 102 -7.65 5.96 -16.08
C SER A 102 -6.85 6.88 -15.13
N SER A 103 -5.67 6.41 -14.71
CA SER A 103 -4.75 7.09 -13.81
C SER A 103 -3.31 6.88 -14.32
N ASP A 104 -2.39 7.75 -13.91
CA ASP A 104 -0.94 7.55 -14.03
C ASP A 104 -0.34 6.79 -12.84
N HIS A 105 -1.20 6.36 -11.90
CA HIS A 105 -0.87 5.49 -10.78
C HIS A 105 -1.67 4.18 -10.81
N ASP A 106 -1.00 3.08 -10.47
CA ASP A 106 -1.61 1.77 -10.26
C ASP A 106 -2.16 1.66 -8.83
N PRO A 107 -3.39 1.15 -8.65
CA PRO A 107 -3.96 1.00 -7.32
C PRO A 107 -3.28 -0.10 -6.50
N VAL A 108 -3.13 0.16 -5.20
CA VAL A 108 -2.73 -0.84 -4.21
C VAL A 108 -3.96 -1.56 -3.68
N LEU A 109 -3.96 -2.90 -3.75
CA LEU A 109 -5.01 -3.75 -3.21
C LEU A 109 -4.50 -4.44 -1.95
N VAL A 110 -5.32 -4.43 -0.88
CA VAL A 110 -5.02 -5.11 0.38
C VAL A 110 -6.24 -5.93 0.78
N ASP A 111 -6.08 -7.26 0.86
CA ASP A 111 -7.10 -8.16 1.42
C ASP A 111 -6.87 -8.35 2.92
N VAL A 112 -7.80 -7.87 3.73
CA VAL A 112 -7.77 -7.97 5.19
C VAL A 112 -8.87 -8.90 5.67
N ARG A 113 -8.49 -9.91 6.46
CA ARG A 113 -9.44 -10.82 7.13
C ARG A 113 -9.51 -10.52 8.62
N PHE A 114 -10.61 -9.93 9.04
CA PHE A 114 -10.92 -9.82 10.46
C PHE A 114 -11.50 -11.13 10.99
N ILE A 115 -10.92 -11.64 12.08
CA ILE A 115 -11.50 -12.75 12.83
C ILE A 115 -12.41 -12.14 13.88
N GLN A 116 -13.73 -12.27 13.68
CA GLN A 116 -14.69 -11.98 14.74
C GLN A 116 -14.64 -13.12 15.76
N SER A 117 -14.38 -12.80 17.03
CA SER A 117 -14.58 -13.77 18.10
C SER A 117 -16.07 -14.11 18.18
N SER A 118 -16.41 -15.39 18.04
CA SER A 118 -17.76 -15.89 18.31
C SER A 118 -18.00 -15.85 19.82
N THR A 119 -18.38 -14.69 20.35
CA THR A 119 -19.07 -14.62 21.64
C THR A 119 -20.56 -14.70 21.32
N SER A 120 -21.15 -15.87 21.56
CA SER A 120 -22.60 -16.00 21.66
C SER A 120 -23.05 -15.22 22.89
N ASP A 121 -23.92 -14.24 22.68
CA ASP A 121 -24.77 -13.69 23.75
C ASP A 121 -25.80 -14.75 24.20
#